data_AF-A0A0S4LFJ9-F1
#
_entry.id   AF-A0A0S4LFJ9-F1
#
_cell.length_a   1.000
_cell.length_b   1.000
_cell.length_c   1.000
_cell.angle_alpha   90.00
_cell.angle_beta   90.00
_cell.angle_gamma   90.00
#
_symmetry.space_group_name_H-M   'P 1'
#
loop_
_entity.id
_entity.type
_entity.pdbx_description
1 polymer ?
#
loop_
_entity_poly.entity_id
_entity_poly.type
_entity_poly.pdbx_seq_one_letter_code
_entity_poly.pdbx_strand_id
1 'polypeptide(L)'
;MIPSRAFHCLAPLCRHLPVALVKPGSHLSHCPNFRSPLSRRVRLTLNDPQNTHFLPRNKLAAHPNTRFCPVTIRPPAYLMVTKRPNYLNERLLLSAMGNAFIRSIRQQQGRIGLPEIVAKELHNKIKEEGIRLTKTLGDTLRAAGHFTGRKMALVVPLDEKSFEDGLRNRLDQLSSCLEKIPFTHQHAQAALDRVIQGIAPSLAKSEEFRDCAIWEATLELASNFSVHLITNDRGFYRNRDVTQGIAQELASDCQKTPQVVQIHESIAAYLRTFPAPMITFSMNSVESRIEAWVRTDFGTSLPYQGGTLGNRLASEVQHFFTEEVNQFAIQFTQEFELVEGYKEGKGRIYQPAFVTAKGSCAYCTTTNTVTEVTNPGYSIYVGEDKRLITSISHFRGFSMGF
;
A
#
# COMPACT_ATOMS: atom_id res chain seq x y z
N MET A 1 -10.04 38.51 52.21
CA MET A 1 -8.84 37.92 52.83
C MET A 1 -8.02 37.23 51.74
N ILE A 2 -6.80 37.76 51.53
CA ILE A 2 -5.58 37.14 50.94
C ILE A 2 -5.66 36.69 49.45
N PRO A 3 -4.65 37.03 48.61
CA PRO A 3 -4.90 37.76 47.36
C PRO A 3 -4.22 37.21 46.08
N SER A 4 -4.59 37.87 44.97
CA SER A 4 -3.87 38.12 43.70
C SER A 4 -2.32 38.09 43.73
N ARG A 5 -1.72 37.52 42.67
CA ARG A 5 -0.43 37.89 42.04
C ARG A 5 -0.59 37.74 40.52
N ALA A 6 -0.61 38.78 39.69
CA ALA A 6 0.42 39.75 39.30
C ALA A 6 1.14 39.36 37.99
N PHE A 7 0.75 40.06 36.93
CA PHE A 7 1.47 40.27 35.66
C PHE A 7 2.79 41.02 35.90
N HIS A 8 3.85 40.65 35.17
CA HIS A 8 4.87 41.54 34.59
C HIS A 8 5.50 40.79 33.40
N CYS A 9 5.22 41.20 32.16
CA CYS A 9 6.03 42.12 31.34
C CYS A 9 7.49 41.67 31.15
N LEU A 10 7.86 41.37 29.89
CA LEU A 10 8.87 42.12 29.12
C LEU A 10 8.96 41.54 27.69
N ALA A 11 8.38 42.25 26.73
CA ALA A 11 8.89 42.29 25.36
C ALA A 11 10.04 43.32 25.32
N PRO A 12 10.98 43.20 24.36
CA PRO A 12 10.92 44.18 23.28
C PRO A 12 11.32 43.67 21.88
N LEU A 13 10.64 44.27 20.90
CA LEU A 13 11.17 44.84 19.65
C LEU A 13 11.81 43.92 18.59
N CYS A 14 10.99 43.68 17.55
CA CYS A 14 11.22 44.04 16.14
C CYS A 14 12.60 43.81 15.51
N ARG A 15 12.61 43.07 14.40
CA ARG A 15 12.94 43.63 13.06
C ARG A 15 12.63 42.61 11.96
N HIS A 16 11.64 42.96 11.13
CA HIS A 16 11.50 42.43 9.78
C HIS A 16 12.66 42.93 8.92
N LEU A 17 13.22 42.04 8.09
CA LEU A 17 14.07 42.35 6.94
C LEU A 17 13.71 41.36 5.80
N PRO A 18 13.92 41.72 4.53
CA PRO A 18 12.85 41.76 3.56
C PRO A 18 12.98 40.72 2.46
N VAL A 19 11.86 40.52 1.79
CA VAL A 19 11.69 39.87 0.49
C VAL A 19 12.71 40.42 -0.52
N ALA A 20 13.56 39.55 -1.06
CA ALA A 20 14.31 39.82 -2.27
C ALA A 20 13.59 39.16 -3.46
N LEU A 21 12.96 40.00 -4.28
CA LEU A 21 12.60 39.70 -5.65
C LEU A 21 13.86 39.37 -6.46
N VAL A 22 13.85 38.27 -7.19
CA VAL A 22 14.76 38.07 -8.34
C VAL A 22 13.91 37.84 -9.58
N LYS A 23 14.03 38.78 -10.53
CA LYS A 23 13.44 38.73 -11.87
C LYS A 23 14.34 37.96 -12.85
N PRO A 24 13.81 37.54 -14.02
CA PRO A 24 14.37 36.48 -14.84
C PRO A 24 15.32 36.97 -15.94
N GLY A 25 16.16 36.04 -16.43
CA GLY A 25 16.71 36.07 -17.79
C GLY A 25 18.20 36.41 -17.91
N SER A 26 19.00 35.42 -18.29
CA SER A 26 20.09 35.60 -19.25
C SER A 26 20.44 34.25 -19.89
N HIS A 27 20.41 34.24 -21.21
CA HIS A 27 20.93 33.21 -22.10
C HIS A 27 22.46 33.12 -21.96
N LEU A 28 23.05 31.92 -22.15
CA LEU A 28 23.93 31.60 -23.29
C LEU A 28 24.66 30.25 -23.13
N SER A 29 24.49 29.42 -24.17
CA SER A 29 25.46 28.53 -24.83
C SER A 29 26.53 27.77 -24.03
N HIS A 30 26.44 26.42 -24.02
CA HIS A 30 27.36 25.54 -24.75
C HIS A 30 27.02 24.04 -24.57
N CYS A 31 26.62 23.38 -25.66
CA CYS A 31 26.90 21.97 -25.93
C CYS A 31 28.27 21.91 -26.66
N PRO A 32 29.11 20.87 -26.48
CA PRO A 32 28.88 19.60 -27.18
C PRO A 32 29.33 18.33 -26.41
N ASN A 33 28.66 17.19 -26.65
CA ASN A 33 29.34 15.99 -27.14
C ASN A 33 28.33 14.87 -27.48
N PHE A 34 28.15 14.74 -28.79
CA PHE A 34 27.64 13.61 -29.52
C PHE A 34 28.67 12.47 -29.48
N ARG A 35 28.27 11.22 -29.20
CA ARG A 35 28.85 10.00 -29.79
C ARG A 35 27.97 8.80 -29.45
N SER A 36 27.21 8.36 -30.43
CA SER A 36 26.65 7.01 -30.51
C SER A 36 27.70 6.03 -31.05
N PRO A 37 27.51 4.72 -30.82
CA PRO A 37 27.78 3.79 -31.91
C PRO A 37 26.68 2.73 -32.11
N LEU A 38 26.31 2.62 -33.38
CA LEU A 38 26.24 1.36 -34.13
C LEU A 38 25.12 0.36 -33.80
N SER A 39 24.05 0.56 -34.54
CA SER A 39 23.33 -0.46 -35.33
C SER A 39 24.12 -1.73 -35.67
N ARG A 40 23.61 -2.88 -35.23
CA ARG A 40 23.87 -4.19 -35.85
C ARG A 40 22.56 -4.74 -36.40
N ARG A 41 22.41 -4.63 -37.72
CA ARG A 41 21.41 -5.38 -38.51
C ARG A 41 21.86 -6.84 -38.59
N VAL A 42 21.02 -7.75 -38.13
CA VAL A 42 21.12 -9.17 -38.51
C VAL A 42 20.11 -9.43 -39.62
N ARG A 43 20.65 -9.72 -40.81
CA ARG A 43 19.95 -10.33 -41.94
C ARG A 43 19.67 -11.78 -41.58
N LEU A 44 18.42 -12.23 -41.69
CA LEU A 44 18.11 -13.64 -41.88
C LEU A 44 17.37 -13.81 -43.20
N THR A 45 17.89 -14.76 -43.96
CA THR A 45 17.62 -15.13 -45.33
C THR A 45 16.28 -15.84 -45.50
N LEU A 46 15.59 -15.50 -46.58
CA LEU A 46 14.51 -16.27 -47.19
C LEU A 46 15.07 -17.62 -47.69
N ASN A 47 14.34 -18.69 -47.39
CA ASN A 47 14.26 -19.91 -48.21
C ASN A 47 12.86 -20.52 -48.00
N ASP A 48 12.04 -20.41 -49.03
CA ASP A 48 10.87 -21.26 -49.34
C ASP A 48 11.40 -22.49 -50.16
N PRO A 49 10.67 -23.58 -50.49
CA PRO A 49 9.21 -23.71 -50.52
C PRO A 49 8.62 -25.09 -50.12
N GLN A 50 7.28 -25.17 -50.28
CA GLN A 50 6.44 -26.36 -50.46
C GLN A 50 5.81 -26.98 -49.20
N ASN A 51 4.52 -26.71 -48.96
CA ASN A 51 3.52 -27.77 -49.15
C ASN A 51 2.09 -27.21 -49.23
N THR A 52 1.45 -27.49 -50.35
CA THR A 52 0.06 -27.21 -50.68
C THR A 52 -0.83 -28.33 -50.18
N HIS A 53 -1.84 -28.05 -49.35
CA HIS A 53 -3.05 -28.86 -49.30
C HIS A 53 -4.31 -28.00 -49.19
N PHE A 54 -5.05 -28.04 -50.30
CA PHE A 54 -6.40 -27.54 -50.52
C PHE A 54 -7.43 -28.24 -49.63
N LEU A 55 -8.35 -27.48 -49.02
CA LEU A 55 -9.72 -27.89 -48.71
C LEU A 55 -10.67 -26.67 -48.77
N PRO A 56 -11.99 -26.86 -49.00
CA PRO A 56 -12.74 -26.05 -49.96
C PRO A 56 -13.46 -24.83 -49.39
N ARG A 57 -13.68 -23.86 -50.29
CA ARG A 57 -14.56 -22.68 -50.15
C ARG A 57 -16.00 -23.10 -49.87
N ASN A 58 -16.49 -22.79 -48.66
CA ASN A 58 -17.92 -22.63 -48.43
C ASN A 58 -18.30 -21.15 -48.63
N LYS A 59 -19.18 -20.93 -49.60
CA LYS A 59 -19.89 -19.67 -49.85
C LYS A 59 -20.84 -19.42 -48.67
N LEU A 60 -20.59 -18.37 -47.90
CA LEU A 60 -21.61 -17.76 -47.03
C LEU A 60 -21.88 -16.35 -47.55
N ALA A 61 -23.15 -16.15 -47.90
CA ALA A 61 -23.69 -14.94 -48.47
C ALA A 61 -23.54 -13.76 -47.51
N ALA A 62 -23.15 -12.61 -48.05
CA ALA A 62 -23.08 -11.35 -47.35
C ALA A 62 -24.50 -10.81 -47.10
N HIS A 63 -24.88 -10.65 -45.84
CA HIS A 63 -25.98 -9.77 -45.44
C HIS A 63 -25.42 -8.36 -45.18
N PRO A 64 -25.89 -7.31 -45.86
CA PRO A 64 -25.49 -5.94 -45.58
C PRO A 64 -26.47 -5.34 -44.57
N ASN A 65 -26.12 -5.32 -43.28
CA ASN A 65 -26.60 -4.35 -42.28
C ASN A 65 -26.20 -4.78 -40.86
N THR A 66 -24.92 -4.62 -40.53
CA THR A 66 -24.48 -4.44 -39.15
C THR A 66 -23.45 -3.33 -39.15
N ARG A 67 -23.91 -2.11 -38.86
CA ARG A 67 -23.02 -1.05 -38.41
C ARG A 67 -22.43 -1.53 -37.09
N PHE A 68 -21.25 -2.13 -37.14
CA PHE A 68 -20.40 -2.23 -35.96
C PHE A 68 -20.02 -0.81 -35.58
N CYS A 69 -20.77 -0.22 -34.65
CA CYS A 69 -20.19 0.80 -33.80
C CYS A 69 -19.04 0.12 -33.07
N PRO A 70 -17.78 0.54 -33.25
CA PRO A 70 -16.76 0.12 -32.32
C PRO A 70 -17.17 0.72 -30.98
N VAL A 71 -17.77 -0.09 -30.11
CA VAL A 71 -17.74 0.23 -28.68
C VAL A 71 -16.27 0.16 -28.36
N THR A 72 -15.61 1.31 -28.36
CA THR A 72 -14.30 1.48 -27.74
C THR A 72 -14.56 1.23 -26.26
N ILE A 73 -14.53 -0.05 -25.85
CA ILE A 73 -14.49 -0.45 -24.46
C ILE A 73 -13.17 0.12 -23.97
N ARG A 74 -13.21 1.35 -23.45
CA ARG A 74 -12.06 1.94 -22.79
C ARG A 74 -11.73 0.99 -21.64
N PRO A 75 -10.49 0.48 -21.55
CA PRO A 75 -10.13 -0.37 -20.44
C PRO A 75 -10.39 0.40 -19.13
N PRO A 76 -10.91 -0.24 -18.08
CA PRO A 76 -11.08 0.41 -16.78
C PRO A 76 -9.70 0.90 -16.29
N ALA A 77 -9.54 2.18 -15.96
CA ALA A 77 -8.34 2.66 -15.28
C ALA A 77 -8.59 2.73 -13.77
N TYR A 78 -7.79 1.99 -13.02
CA TYR A 78 -7.94 1.82 -11.59
C TYR A 78 -7.07 2.85 -10.85
N LEU A 79 -7.67 3.92 -10.36
CA LEU A 79 -6.93 4.84 -9.50
C LEU A 79 -6.79 4.27 -8.07
N MET A 80 -5.66 3.62 -7.79
CA MET A 80 -5.26 3.35 -6.41
C MET A 80 -4.65 4.60 -5.78
N VAL A 81 -5.48 5.55 -5.31
CA VAL A 81 -4.96 6.55 -4.35
C VAL A 81 -4.95 5.98 -2.95
N THR A 82 -3.80 5.46 -2.51
CA THR A 82 -3.65 5.15 -1.10
C THR A 82 -2.97 6.31 -0.40
N LYS A 83 -3.66 6.92 0.56
CA LYS A 83 -2.99 7.53 1.70
C LYS A 83 -2.49 6.41 2.62
N ARG A 84 -1.42 6.66 3.40
CA ARG A 84 -0.76 5.68 4.30
C ARG A 84 -1.77 4.73 4.97
N PRO A 85 -1.54 3.41 5.01
CA PRO A 85 -0.22 2.76 5.00
C PRO A 85 0.00 1.73 3.87
N ASN A 86 -0.88 1.61 2.88
CA ASN A 86 -0.88 0.44 1.98
C ASN A 86 0.42 0.27 1.16
N TYR A 87 0.97 1.29 0.49
CA TYR A 87 2.20 1.07 -0.29
C TYR A 87 3.41 0.64 0.55
N LEU A 88 3.62 1.25 1.73
CA LEU A 88 4.74 0.89 2.60
C LEU A 88 4.50 -0.47 3.28
N ASN A 89 3.27 -0.73 3.73
CA ASN A 89 2.87 -2.02 4.30
C ASN A 89 3.01 -3.16 3.29
N GLU A 90 2.75 -2.88 2.03
CA GLU A 90 2.87 -3.82 0.92
C GLU A 90 4.24 -3.75 0.23
N ARG A 91 5.23 -3.10 0.87
CA ARG A 91 6.64 -3.02 0.42
C ARG A 91 6.77 -2.53 -1.03
N LEU A 92 6.10 -1.44 -1.38
CA LEU A 92 6.00 -0.90 -2.75
C LEU A 92 5.39 -1.92 -3.72
N LEU A 93 4.34 -2.60 -3.25
CA LEU A 93 3.66 -3.70 -3.95
C LEU A 93 4.57 -4.90 -4.24
N LEU A 94 5.61 -5.14 -3.42
CA LEU A 94 6.48 -6.32 -3.52
C LEU A 94 6.04 -7.45 -2.57
N SER A 95 5.08 -7.20 -1.67
CA SER A 95 4.48 -8.26 -0.87
C SER A 95 3.66 -9.23 -1.75
N ALA A 96 3.34 -10.40 -1.20
CA ALA A 96 2.41 -11.33 -1.84
C ALA A 96 1.09 -10.67 -2.26
N MET A 97 0.49 -9.86 -1.38
CA MET A 97 -0.75 -9.12 -1.67
C MET A 97 -0.56 -8.06 -2.75
N GLY A 98 0.60 -7.38 -2.76
CA GLY A 98 0.98 -6.45 -3.83
C GLY A 98 1.10 -7.16 -5.19
N ASN A 99 1.69 -8.35 -5.23
CA ASN A 99 1.80 -9.15 -6.45
C ASN A 99 0.43 -9.66 -6.93
N ALA A 100 -0.45 -10.08 -6.01
CA ALA A 100 -1.83 -10.44 -6.34
C ALA A 100 -2.61 -9.24 -6.92
N PHE A 101 -2.39 -8.04 -6.36
CA PHE A 101 -2.95 -6.81 -6.88
C PHE A 101 -2.46 -6.50 -8.30
N ILE A 102 -1.14 -6.51 -8.53
CA ILE A 102 -0.56 -6.26 -9.85
C ILE A 102 -1.11 -7.25 -10.89
N ARG A 103 -1.20 -8.54 -10.54
CA ARG A 103 -1.81 -9.55 -11.41
C ARG A 103 -3.25 -9.18 -11.75
N SER A 104 -4.07 -8.84 -10.75
CA SER A 104 -5.47 -8.46 -10.95
C SER A 104 -5.60 -7.28 -11.90
N ILE A 105 -4.79 -6.23 -11.69
CA ILE A 105 -4.75 -5.06 -12.57
C ILE A 105 -4.40 -5.47 -14.01
N ARG A 106 -3.37 -6.29 -14.20
CA ARG A 106 -2.95 -6.73 -15.55
C ARG A 106 -4.02 -7.58 -16.24
N GLN A 107 -4.70 -8.48 -15.51
CA GLN A 107 -5.77 -9.30 -16.06
C GLN A 107 -6.97 -8.48 -16.56
N GLN A 108 -7.27 -7.38 -15.88
CA GLN A 108 -8.33 -6.45 -16.27
C GLN A 108 -7.85 -5.39 -17.28
N GLN A 109 -6.62 -5.49 -17.77
CA GLN A 109 -5.97 -4.46 -18.61
C GLN A 109 -6.00 -3.06 -17.96
N GLY A 110 -5.97 -3.05 -16.63
CA GLY A 110 -6.05 -1.87 -15.80
C GLY A 110 -4.73 -1.11 -15.67
N ARG A 111 -4.82 0.04 -15.02
CA ARG A 111 -3.67 0.88 -14.64
C ARG A 111 -3.80 1.29 -13.18
N ILE A 112 -2.69 1.51 -12.51
CA ILE A 112 -2.56 2.04 -11.15
C ILE A 112 -2.32 3.53 -11.29
N GLY A 113 -3.31 4.34 -10.94
CA GLY A 113 -3.09 5.79 -10.88
C GLY A 113 -2.29 6.20 -9.64
N LEU A 114 -1.27 7.03 -9.83
CA LEU A 114 -0.41 7.56 -8.78
C LEU A 114 -0.40 9.10 -8.85
N PRO A 115 -1.22 9.77 -8.02
CA PRO A 115 -1.18 11.22 -7.90
C PRO A 115 0.19 11.73 -7.47
N GLU A 116 0.66 12.81 -8.09
CA GLU A 116 1.97 13.41 -7.81
C GLU A 116 2.15 13.75 -6.32
N ILE A 117 1.09 14.20 -5.66
CA ILE A 117 1.12 14.50 -4.22
C ILE A 117 1.40 13.25 -3.38
N VAL A 118 0.88 12.09 -3.78
CA VAL A 118 1.14 10.80 -3.13
C VAL A 118 2.55 10.31 -3.48
N ALA A 119 3.00 10.49 -4.72
CA ALA A 119 4.37 10.15 -5.12
C ALA A 119 5.42 10.94 -4.29
N LYS A 120 5.19 12.25 -4.09
CA LYS A 120 6.04 13.10 -3.25
C LYS A 120 6.03 12.65 -1.78
N GLU A 121 4.86 12.28 -1.25
CA GLU A 121 4.76 11.75 0.10
C GLU A 121 5.51 10.43 0.25
N LEU A 122 5.34 9.52 -0.71
CA LEU A 122 6.01 8.23 -0.74
C LEU A 122 7.53 8.40 -0.76
N HIS A 123 8.05 9.31 -1.58
CA HIS A 123 9.46 9.65 -1.65
C HIS A 123 10.02 10.09 -0.29
N ASN A 124 9.36 11.08 0.34
CA ASN A 124 9.77 11.58 1.66
C ASN A 124 9.72 10.48 2.72
N LYS A 125 8.70 9.63 2.69
CA LYS A 125 8.55 8.56 3.68
C LYS A 125 9.58 7.45 3.54
N ILE A 126 9.89 7.04 2.32
CA ILE A 126 10.93 6.03 2.08
C ILE A 126 12.28 6.54 2.53
N LYS A 127 12.59 7.82 2.28
CA LYS A 127 13.79 8.47 2.81
C LYS A 127 13.84 8.43 4.33
N GLU A 128 12.78 8.88 5.01
CA GLU A 128 12.70 8.88 6.48
C GLU A 128 12.85 7.46 7.06
N GLU A 129 12.12 6.50 6.50
CA GLU A 129 12.10 5.12 6.96
C GLU A 129 13.43 4.40 6.69
N GLY A 130 14.02 4.66 5.52
CA GLY A 130 15.32 4.13 5.12
C GLY A 130 16.45 4.61 6.03
N ILE A 131 16.50 5.92 6.32
CA ILE A 131 17.47 6.49 7.27
C ILE A 131 17.31 5.86 8.65
N ARG A 132 16.06 5.71 9.12
CA ARG A 132 15.78 5.05 10.40
C ARG A 132 16.30 3.61 10.42
N LEU A 133 16.02 2.84 9.36
CA LEU A 133 16.44 1.46 9.22
C LEU A 133 17.97 1.34 9.19
N THR A 134 18.66 2.16 8.42
CA THR A 134 20.14 2.17 8.34
C THR A 134 20.74 2.47 9.71
N LYS A 135 20.18 3.42 10.45
CA LYS A 135 20.63 3.74 11.81
C LYS A 135 20.45 2.54 12.74
N THR A 136 19.26 1.95 12.78
CA THR A 136 18.96 0.79 13.62
C THR A 136 19.89 -0.39 13.31
N LEU A 137 20.07 -0.72 12.03
CA LEU A 137 20.99 -1.79 11.62
C LEU A 137 22.44 -1.49 12.03
N GLY A 138 22.88 -0.24 11.87
CA GLY A 138 24.20 0.20 12.30
C GLY A 138 24.41 0.06 13.82
N ASP A 139 23.41 0.43 14.62
CA ASP A 139 23.42 0.27 16.08
C ASP A 139 23.45 -1.22 16.48
N THR A 140 22.62 -2.06 15.86
CA THR A 140 22.59 -3.51 16.10
C THR A 140 23.93 -4.18 15.75
N LEU A 141 24.52 -3.84 14.60
CA LEU A 141 25.82 -4.39 14.20
C LEU A 141 26.95 -3.93 15.12
N ARG A 142 26.91 -2.67 15.59
CA ARG A 142 27.86 -2.20 16.61
C ARG A 142 27.75 -3.00 17.91
N ALA A 143 26.53 -3.21 18.40
CA ALA A 143 26.28 -4.00 19.61
C ALA A 143 26.78 -5.44 19.46
N ALA A 144 26.44 -6.11 18.35
CA ALA A 144 26.94 -7.46 18.05
C ALA A 144 28.47 -7.50 17.93
N GLY A 145 29.08 -6.47 17.34
CA GLY A 145 30.53 -6.32 17.26
C GLY A 145 31.20 -6.22 18.64
N HIS A 146 30.55 -5.57 19.62
CA HIS A 146 31.05 -5.51 20.99
C HIS A 146 31.04 -6.89 21.66
N PHE A 147 30.00 -7.68 21.47
CA PHE A 147 29.93 -9.04 22.02
C PHE A 147 30.91 -10.02 21.38
N THR A 148 31.21 -9.83 20.09
CA THR A 148 32.10 -10.74 19.34
C THR A 148 33.56 -10.30 19.34
N GLY A 149 33.87 -9.11 19.85
CA GLY A 149 35.20 -8.49 19.74
C GLY A 149 35.62 -8.17 18.30
N ARG A 150 34.69 -8.19 17.35
CA ARG A 150 34.95 -7.98 15.92
C ARG A 150 34.25 -6.70 15.45
N LYS A 151 34.94 -5.91 14.63
CA LYS A 151 34.30 -4.77 13.96
C LYS A 151 33.36 -5.29 12.88
N MET A 152 32.06 -5.17 13.13
CA MET A 152 31.02 -5.45 12.14
C MET A 152 30.59 -4.13 11.48
N ALA A 153 30.38 -4.16 10.16
CA ALA A 153 29.93 -3.02 9.39
C ALA A 153 28.97 -3.47 8.29
N LEU A 154 28.05 -2.58 7.91
CA LEU A 154 27.23 -2.75 6.72
C LEU A 154 28.15 -2.72 5.48
N VAL A 155 28.09 -3.79 4.69
CA VAL A 155 28.86 -3.90 3.42
C VAL A 155 28.15 -3.16 2.29
N VAL A 156 26.82 -2.99 2.40
CA VAL A 156 26.01 -2.28 1.40
C VAL A 156 25.78 -0.85 1.88
N PRO A 157 26.10 0.18 1.07
CA PRO A 157 25.71 1.54 1.39
C PRO A 157 24.19 1.63 1.35
N LEU A 158 23.57 1.79 2.51
CA LEU A 158 22.13 2.08 2.65
C LEU A 158 21.98 3.56 2.98
N ASP A 159 22.42 4.41 2.06
CA ASP A 159 22.26 5.86 2.17
C ASP A 159 20.93 6.32 1.57
N GLU A 160 20.61 7.60 1.77
CA GLU A 160 19.40 8.22 1.25
C GLU A 160 19.21 7.97 -0.25
N LYS A 161 20.28 8.17 -1.03
CA LYS A 161 20.26 7.99 -2.49
C LYS A 161 19.90 6.56 -2.89
N SER A 162 20.39 5.57 -2.16
CA SER A 162 20.09 4.16 -2.41
C SER A 162 18.60 3.86 -2.25
N PHE A 163 17.92 4.47 -1.28
CA PHE A 163 16.47 4.34 -1.11
C PHE A 163 15.68 5.08 -2.19
N GLU A 164 16.13 6.27 -2.60
CA GLU A 164 15.52 7.02 -3.70
C GLU A 164 15.64 6.28 -5.04
N ASP A 165 16.83 5.76 -5.35
CA ASP A 165 17.09 4.95 -6.53
C ASP A 165 16.25 3.66 -6.50
N GLY A 166 16.11 3.03 -5.32
CA GLY A 166 15.23 1.88 -5.11
C GLY A 166 13.75 2.17 -5.41
N LEU A 167 13.22 3.29 -4.90
CA LEU A 167 11.86 3.74 -5.23
C LEU A 167 11.72 3.99 -6.73
N ARG A 168 12.65 4.74 -7.35
CA ARG A 168 12.60 5.05 -8.78
C ARG A 168 12.59 3.77 -9.62
N ASN A 169 13.52 2.86 -9.35
CA ASN A 169 13.60 1.57 -10.04
C ASN A 169 12.30 0.78 -9.89
N ARG A 170 11.67 0.80 -8.72
CA ARG A 170 10.39 0.12 -8.51
C ARG A 170 9.24 0.76 -9.31
N LEU A 171 9.15 2.10 -9.32
CA LEU A 171 8.14 2.79 -10.13
C LEU A 171 8.36 2.55 -11.63
N ASP A 172 9.61 2.46 -12.07
CA ASP A 172 9.96 2.13 -13.46
C ASP A 172 9.56 0.70 -13.82
N GLN A 173 9.75 -0.27 -12.93
CA GLN A 173 9.24 -1.64 -13.11
C GLN A 173 7.72 -1.70 -13.23
N LEU A 174 7.01 -0.78 -12.56
CA LEU A 174 5.55 -0.69 -12.61
C LEU A 174 5.05 0.16 -13.78
N SER A 175 5.93 0.81 -14.55
CA SER A 175 5.55 1.77 -15.61
C SER A 175 4.55 1.24 -16.64
N SER A 176 4.59 -0.06 -16.95
CA SER A 176 3.64 -0.70 -17.87
C SER A 176 2.19 -0.63 -17.40
N CYS A 177 1.97 -0.53 -16.08
CA CYS A 177 0.65 -0.49 -15.45
C CYS A 177 0.52 0.67 -14.46
N LEU A 178 1.38 1.68 -14.49
CA LEU A 178 1.37 2.84 -13.59
C LEU A 178 1.10 4.11 -14.40
N GLU A 179 0.11 4.89 -13.97
CA GLU A 179 -0.25 6.17 -14.57
C GLU A 179 -0.02 7.31 -13.57
N LYS A 180 0.94 8.19 -13.87
CA LYS A 180 1.24 9.35 -13.02
C LYS A 180 0.21 10.44 -13.26
N ILE A 181 -0.44 10.93 -12.21
CA ILE A 181 -1.46 11.99 -12.28
C ILE A 181 -0.85 13.29 -11.79
N PRO A 182 -0.61 14.29 -12.68
CA PRO A 182 0.00 15.55 -12.30
C PRO A 182 -0.82 16.30 -11.26
N PHE A 183 -0.16 17.00 -10.34
CA PHE A 183 -0.86 17.91 -9.44
C PHE A 183 -1.03 19.28 -10.11
N THR A 184 -2.25 19.57 -10.58
CA THR A 184 -2.56 20.78 -11.34
C THR A 184 -2.93 21.96 -10.43
N HIS A 185 -2.88 23.18 -10.97
CA HIS A 185 -3.36 24.37 -10.27
C HIS A 185 -4.86 24.28 -9.93
N GLN A 186 -5.66 23.65 -10.81
CA GLN A 186 -7.08 23.44 -10.58
C GLN A 186 -7.32 22.51 -9.39
N HIS A 187 -6.54 21.43 -9.26
CA HIS A 187 -6.58 20.58 -8.07
C HIS A 187 -6.24 21.37 -6.81
N ALA A 188 -5.22 22.23 -6.86
CA ALA A 188 -4.83 23.03 -5.71
C ALA A 188 -5.93 24.00 -5.27
N GLN A 189 -6.56 24.70 -6.21
CA GLN A 189 -7.66 25.63 -5.93
C GLN A 189 -8.87 24.90 -5.33
N ALA A 190 -9.36 23.86 -6.01
CA ALA A 190 -10.52 23.10 -5.55
C ALA A 190 -10.25 22.42 -4.19
N ALA A 191 -9.04 21.89 -3.98
CA ALA A 191 -8.67 21.31 -2.70
C ALA A 191 -8.65 22.36 -1.58
N LEU A 192 -8.11 23.55 -1.84
CA LEU A 192 -8.09 24.66 -0.88
C LEU A 192 -9.51 25.12 -0.54
N ASP A 193 -10.39 25.26 -1.54
CA ASP A 193 -11.78 25.64 -1.34
C ASP A 193 -12.51 24.64 -0.42
N ARG A 194 -12.28 23.33 -0.60
CA ARG A 194 -12.82 22.30 0.31
C ARG A 194 -12.32 22.43 1.73
N VAL A 195 -11.02 22.72 1.91
CA VAL A 195 -10.46 22.93 3.25
C VAL A 195 -11.13 24.14 3.91
N ILE A 196 -11.21 25.26 3.20
CA ILE A 196 -11.83 26.51 3.70
C ILE A 196 -13.30 26.28 4.09
N GLN A 197 -14.02 25.51 3.28
CA GLN A 197 -15.44 25.19 3.50
C GLN A 197 -15.65 24.08 4.55
N GLY A 198 -14.59 23.41 5.02
CA GLY A 198 -14.68 22.30 5.97
C GLY A 198 -15.42 21.09 5.40
N ILE A 199 -15.37 20.90 4.08
CA ILE A 199 -16.02 19.78 3.37
C ILE A 199 -15.12 18.55 3.42
N ALA A 200 -15.73 17.37 3.57
CA ALA A 200 -15.03 16.10 3.52
C ALA A 200 -14.09 16.03 2.29
N PRO A 201 -12.86 15.49 2.45
CA PRO A 201 -12.36 14.75 3.61
C PRO A 201 -11.97 15.63 4.81
N SER A 202 -11.82 16.94 4.62
CA SER A 202 -11.52 17.91 5.70
C SER A 202 -12.66 18.07 6.71
N LEU A 203 -12.34 18.62 7.87
CA LEU A 203 -13.30 19.04 8.91
C LEU A 203 -13.02 20.48 9.32
N ALA A 204 -13.97 21.13 9.98
CA ALA A 204 -13.81 22.47 10.57
C ALA A 204 -12.58 22.63 11.50
N LYS A 205 -11.95 21.53 11.95
CA LYS A 205 -10.74 21.52 12.79
C LYS A 205 -9.57 20.71 12.20
N SER A 206 -9.69 20.21 10.97
CA SER A 206 -8.68 19.37 10.33
C SER A 206 -8.44 19.88 8.91
N GLU A 207 -7.29 20.52 8.69
CA GLU A 207 -6.86 20.97 7.36
C GLU A 207 -6.26 19.80 6.57
N GLU A 208 -7.12 19.04 5.91
CA GLU A 208 -6.75 17.84 5.15
C GLU A 208 -6.52 18.16 3.67
N PHE A 209 -5.73 19.22 3.39
CA PHE A 209 -5.48 19.69 2.01
C PHE A 209 -4.99 18.57 1.08
N ARG A 210 -4.12 17.68 1.59
CA ARG A 210 -3.62 16.54 0.80
C ARG A 210 -4.74 15.60 0.38
N ASP A 211 -5.69 15.34 1.27
CA ASP A 211 -6.77 14.40 1.02
C ASP A 211 -7.78 15.03 0.06
N CYS A 212 -8.02 16.34 0.20
CA CYS A 212 -8.78 17.10 -0.79
C CYS A 212 -8.09 17.05 -2.17
N ALA A 213 -6.76 17.17 -2.26
CA ALA A 213 -6.05 17.05 -3.54
C ALA A 213 -6.13 15.63 -4.15
N ILE A 214 -6.11 14.60 -3.31
CA ILE A 214 -6.33 13.20 -3.72
C ILE A 214 -7.74 13.01 -4.28
N TRP A 215 -8.73 13.63 -3.63
CA TRP A 215 -10.11 13.64 -4.08
C TRP A 215 -10.25 14.28 -5.47
N GLU A 216 -9.63 15.42 -5.70
CA GLU A 216 -9.64 16.07 -7.03
C GLU A 216 -9.00 15.21 -8.12
N ALA A 217 -7.84 14.58 -7.83
CA ALA A 217 -7.24 13.62 -8.76
C ALA A 217 -8.15 12.40 -9.03
N THR A 218 -8.99 12.02 -8.06
CA THR A 218 -10.00 10.96 -8.22
C THR A 218 -11.09 11.37 -9.19
N LEU A 219 -11.59 12.60 -9.08
CA LEU A 219 -12.62 13.15 -9.97
C LEU A 219 -12.09 13.36 -11.40
N GLU A 220 -10.84 13.83 -11.56
CA GLU A 220 -10.20 13.96 -12.87
C GLU A 220 -10.17 12.60 -13.60
N LEU A 221 -9.75 11.55 -12.90
CA LEU A 221 -9.71 10.22 -13.50
C LEU A 221 -11.08 9.61 -13.75
N ALA A 222 -12.04 9.85 -12.85
CA ALA A 222 -13.44 9.45 -13.04
C ALA A 222 -14.08 10.12 -14.26
N SER A 223 -13.48 11.18 -14.81
CA SER A 223 -13.95 11.77 -16.07
C SER A 223 -13.74 10.86 -17.28
N ASN A 224 -12.75 9.96 -17.22
CA ASN A 224 -12.36 9.10 -18.35
C ASN A 224 -12.44 7.60 -18.06
N PHE A 225 -12.42 7.21 -16.79
CA PHE A 225 -12.26 5.82 -16.36
C PHE A 225 -13.13 5.46 -15.16
N SER A 226 -13.51 4.19 -15.05
CA SER A 226 -14.11 3.67 -13.81
C SER A 226 -13.03 3.50 -12.74
N VAL A 227 -13.17 4.19 -11.61
CA VAL A 227 -12.13 4.34 -10.59
C VAL A 227 -12.41 3.48 -9.36
N HIS A 228 -11.36 2.79 -8.86
CA HIS A 228 -11.38 2.07 -7.58
C HIS A 228 -10.42 2.72 -6.59
N LEU A 229 -10.93 3.60 -5.73
CA LEU A 229 -10.16 4.26 -4.68
C LEU A 229 -9.84 3.27 -3.54
N ILE A 230 -8.57 2.99 -3.29
CA ILE A 230 -8.15 2.06 -2.22
C ILE A 230 -7.53 2.85 -1.07
N THR A 231 -8.27 3.07 0.02
CA THR A 231 -7.80 3.85 1.17
C THR A 231 -8.49 3.38 2.46
N ASN A 232 -7.75 3.32 3.56
CA ASN A 232 -8.33 3.10 4.90
C ASN A 232 -8.55 4.44 5.64
N ASP A 233 -8.38 5.58 4.96
CA ASP A 233 -8.64 6.87 5.54
C ASP A 233 -10.15 7.13 5.62
N ARG A 234 -10.65 7.19 6.86
CA ARG A 234 -12.04 7.43 7.19
C ARG A 234 -12.59 8.75 6.62
N GLY A 235 -11.75 9.74 6.32
CA GLY A 235 -12.17 10.99 5.67
C GLY A 235 -12.86 10.79 4.32
N PHE A 236 -12.60 9.68 3.62
CA PHE A 236 -13.21 9.36 2.33
C PHE A 236 -14.51 8.54 2.45
N TYR A 237 -14.90 8.18 3.66
CA TYR A 237 -16.05 7.31 3.90
C TYR A 237 -17.22 8.07 4.51
N ARG A 238 -18.43 7.61 4.17
CA ARG A 238 -19.66 8.12 4.78
C ARG A 238 -19.61 7.93 6.29
N ASN A 239 -19.94 8.98 7.02
CA ASN A 239 -19.91 9.00 8.49
C ASN A 239 -18.55 8.57 9.08
N ARG A 240 -17.46 8.65 8.31
CA ARG A 240 -16.14 8.17 8.71
C ARG A 240 -16.10 6.67 9.05
N ASP A 241 -16.98 5.89 8.43
CA ASP A 241 -17.13 4.44 8.62
C ASP A 241 -16.82 3.70 7.32
N VAL A 242 -15.76 2.89 7.35
CA VAL A 242 -15.24 2.14 6.18
C VAL A 242 -16.27 1.20 5.56
N THR A 243 -17.29 0.78 6.32
CA THR A 243 -18.34 -0.13 5.87
C THR A 243 -19.46 0.56 5.10
N GLN A 244 -19.57 1.90 5.20
CA GLN A 244 -20.67 2.67 4.62
C GLN A 244 -20.39 3.22 3.23
N GLY A 245 -19.25 2.85 2.63
CA GLY A 245 -18.84 3.29 1.31
C GLY A 245 -18.47 4.77 1.25
N ILE A 246 -18.50 5.33 0.05
CA ILE A 246 -17.99 6.68 -0.27
C ILE A 246 -18.71 7.77 0.51
N ALA A 247 -17.95 8.78 0.99
CA ALA A 247 -18.47 10.00 1.61
C ALA A 247 -19.56 10.65 0.75
N GLN A 248 -20.59 11.22 1.39
CA GLN A 248 -21.77 11.71 0.68
C GLN A 248 -21.42 12.81 -0.33
N GLU A 249 -20.48 13.67 0.02
CA GLU A 249 -19.97 14.75 -0.81
C GLU A 249 -19.17 14.20 -2.00
N LEU A 250 -18.35 13.16 -1.78
CA LEU A 250 -17.62 12.52 -2.88
C LEU A 250 -18.59 11.84 -3.82
N ALA A 251 -19.58 11.13 -3.29
CA ALA A 251 -20.62 10.49 -4.10
C ALA A 251 -21.39 11.53 -4.94
N SER A 252 -21.70 12.70 -4.37
CA SER A 252 -22.36 13.81 -5.09
C SER A 252 -21.48 14.40 -6.19
N ASP A 253 -20.17 14.50 -5.97
CA ASP A 253 -19.23 14.93 -7.01
C ASP A 253 -19.01 13.86 -8.08
N CYS A 254 -18.95 12.59 -7.71
CA CYS A 254 -18.84 11.47 -8.65
C CYS A 254 -20.07 11.36 -9.57
N GLN A 255 -21.27 11.73 -9.11
CA GLN A 255 -22.47 11.79 -9.96
C GLN A 255 -22.35 12.80 -11.10
N LYS A 256 -21.44 13.78 -11.00
CA LYS A 256 -21.14 14.75 -12.06
C LYS A 256 -20.17 14.20 -13.10
N THR A 257 -19.57 13.03 -12.83
CA THR A 257 -18.65 12.35 -13.74
C THR A 257 -19.38 11.21 -14.48
N PRO A 258 -18.99 10.89 -15.72
CA PRO A 258 -19.66 9.86 -16.52
C PRO A 258 -19.36 8.42 -16.06
N GLN A 259 -18.40 8.22 -15.15
CA GLN A 259 -17.92 6.90 -14.75
C GLN A 259 -18.22 6.60 -13.29
N VAL A 260 -18.11 5.32 -12.93
CA VAL A 260 -18.35 4.85 -11.57
C VAL A 260 -17.08 4.99 -10.74
N VAL A 261 -17.24 5.49 -9.52
CA VAL A 261 -16.20 5.48 -8.48
C VAL A 261 -16.61 4.49 -7.40
N GLN A 262 -15.73 3.55 -7.08
CA GLN A 262 -15.86 2.60 -5.98
C GLN A 262 -14.75 2.84 -4.96
N ILE A 263 -15.00 2.53 -3.69
CA ILE A 263 -14.00 2.65 -2.62
C ILE A 263 -13.78 1.31 -1.92
N HIS A 264 -12.53 1.06 -1.53
CA HIS A 264 -12.09 -0.17 -0.88
C HIS A 264 -11.14 0.17 0.28
N GLU A 265 -11.35 -0.42 1.44
CA GLU A 265 -10.52 -0.16 2.63
C GLU A 265 -9.09 -0.69 2.52
N SER A 266 -8.88 -1.68 1.65
CA SER A 266 -7.59 -2.35 1.48
C SER A 266 -7.49 -3.02 0.10
N ILE A 267 -6.27 -3.43 -0.27
CA ILE A 267 -6.03 -4.27 -1.44
C ILE A 267 -6.85 -5.57 -1.36
N ALA A 268 -6.94 -6.18 -0.18
CA ALA A 268 -7.69 -7.41 -0.01
C ALA A 268 -9.20 -7.21 -0.26
N ALA A 269 -9.76 -6.11 0.24
CA ALA A 269 -11.15 -5.75 -0.03
C ALA A 269 -11.41 -5.57 -1.53
N TYR A 270 -10.49 -4.91 -2.25
CA TYR A 270 -10.54 -4.82 -3.70
C TYR A 270 -10.47 -6.20 -4.38
N LEU A 271 -9.50 -7.05 -3.99
CA LEU A 271 -9.33 -8.37 -4.59
C LEU A 271 -10.54 -9.30 -4.36
N ARG A 272 -11.26 -9.14 -3.25
CA ARG A 272 -12.51 -9.87 -2.97
C ARG A 272 -13.67 -9.55 -3.92
N THR A 273 -13.58 -8.46 -4.68
CA THR A 273 -14.59 -8.14 -5.70
C THR A 273 -14.55 -9.09 -6.89
N PHE A 274 -13.48 -9.86 -7.04
CA PHE A 274 -13.33 -10.86 -8.08
C PHE A 274 -13.68 -12.27 -7.56
N PRO A 275 -14.14 -13.18 -8.43
CA PRO A 275 -14.41 -14.55 -8.05
C PRO A 275 -13.21 -15.21 -7.38
N ALA A 276 -13.47 -15.91 -6.28
CA ALA A 276 -12.44 -16.63 -5.56
C ALA A 276 -11.79 -17.68 -6.47
N PRO A 277 -10.45 -17.73 -6.53
CA PRO A 277 -9.78 -18.65 -7.42
C PRO A 277 -9.95 -20.09 -6.97
N MET A 278 -10.20 -20.98 -7.93
CA MET A 278 -10.23 -22.43 -7.67
C MET A 278 -8.83 -22.88 -7.24
N ILE A 279 -8.75 -23.51 -6.07
CA ILE A 279 -7.50 -24.03 -5.51
C ILE A 279 -7.43 -25.54 -5.58
N THR A 280 -6.21 -26.05 -5.65
CA THR A 280 -5.89 -27.48 -5.64
C THR A 280 -5.29 -27.93 -4.31
N PHE A 281 -5.00 -27.00 -3.40
CA PHE A 281 -4.41 -27.29 -2.09
C PHE A 281 -5.45 -27.22 -0.97
N SER A 282 -5.12 -27.86 0.16
CA SER A 282 -5.97 -27.86 1.35
C SER A 282 -5.77 -26.58 2.17
N MET A 283 -6.86 -25.85 2.44
CA MET A 283 -6.83 -24.67 3.33
C MET A 283 -6.38 -25.05 4.74
N ASN A 284 -6.73 -26.23 5.24
CA ASN A 284 -6.26 -26.70 6.55
C ASN A 284 -4.73 -26.73 6.64
N SER A 285 -4.05 -27.13 5.55
CA SER A 285 -2.59 -27.11 5.49
C SER A 285 -2.05 -25.68 5.60
N VAL A 286 -2.67 -24.71 4.91
CA VAL A 286 -2.29 -23.30 5.00
C VAL A 286 -2.47 -22.76 6.42
N GLU A 287 -3.63 -23.02 7.01
CA GLU A 287 -3.94 -22.59 8.38
C GLU A 287 -2.95 -23.14 9.41
N SER A 288 -2.59 -24.43 9.33
CA SER A 288 -1.61 -25.04 10.22
C SER A 288 -0.21 -24.46 10.03
N ARG A 289 0.18 -24.08 8.82
CA ARG A 289 1.46 -23.41 8.56
C ARG A 289 1.49 -22.00 9.11
N ILE A 290 0.39 -21.25 8.97
CA ILE A 290 0.23 -19.93 9.58
C ILE A 290 0.29 -20.05 11.10
N GLU A 291 -0.43 -21.01 11.68
CA GLU A 291 -0.42 -21.24 13.12
C GLU A 291 0.99 -21.56 13.64
N ALA A 292 1.74 -22.44 12.96
CA ALA A 292 3.12 -22.73 13.32
C ALA A 292 4.00 -21.48 13.30
N TRP A 293 3.81 -20.61 12.30
CA TRP A 293 4.50 -19.33 12.22
C TRP A 293 4.09 -18.39 13.38
N VAL A 294 2.78 -18.23 13.66
CA VAL A 294 2.26 -17.39 14.75
C VAL A 294 2.80 -17.84 16.09
N ARG A 295 2.79 -19.15 16.37
CA ARG A 295 3.32 -19.71 17.62
C ARG A 295 4.82 -19.44 17.77
N THR A 296 5.57 -19.51 16.68
CA THR A 296 7.01 -19.22 16.69
C THR A 296 7.27 -17.73 16.93
N ASP A 297 6.56 -16.87 16.20
CA ASP A 297 6.73 -15.42 16.27
C ASP A 297 6.33 -14.89 17.65
N PHE A 298 5.10 -15.19 18.07
CA PHE A 298 4.52 -14.65 19.29
C PHE A 298 4.95 -15.42 20.54
N GLY A 299 5.41 -16.66 20.41
CA GLY A 299 5.93 -17.46 21.52
C GLY A 299 7.13 -16.80 22.21
N THR A 300 7.85 -15.93 21.50
CA THR A 300 8.95 -15.14 22.08
C THR A 300 8.48 -13.84 22.73
N SER A 301 7.38 -13.23 22.28
CA SER A 301 6.96 -11.88 22.73
C SER A 301 5.85 -11.90 23.78
N LEU A 302 4.91 -12.85 23.70
CA LEU A 302 3.76 -12.94 24.60
C LEU A 302 4.09 -13.28 26.06
N PRO A 303 5.12 -14.09 26.37
CA PRO A 303 5.49 -14.33 27.77
C PRO A 303 5.83 -13.04 28.53
N TYR A 304 6.45 -12.06 27.86
CA TYR A 304 6.72 -10.73 28.43
C TYR A 304 5.44 -9.91 28.69
N GLN A 305 4.35 -10.26 28.01
CA GLN A 305 3.02 -9.68 28.20
C GLN A 305 2.12 -10.56 29.08
N GLY A 306 2.71 -11.56 29.75
CA GLY A 306 2.05 -12.36 30.76
C GLY A 306 1.00 -13.33 30.22
N GLY A 307 1.22 -13.90 29.03
CA GLY A 307 0.34 -14.92 28.46
C GLY A 307 1.09 -15.94 27.58
N THR A 308 0.52 -17.14 27.50
CA THR A 308 0.99 -18.23 26.62
C THR A 308 -0.14 -18.63 25.66
N LEU A 309 0.19 -18.79 24.38
CA LEU A 309 -0.78 -19.21 23.36
C LEU A 309 -1.28 -20.63 23.60
N GLY A 310 -2.58 -20.78 23.83
CA GLY A 310 -3.30 -22.04 23.92
C GLY A 310 -3.77 -22.54 22.56
N ASN A 311 -4.96 -23.13 22.54
CA ASN A 311 -5.54 -23.68 21.32
C ASN A 311 -6.00 -22.57 20.36
N ARG A 312 -5.96 -22.87 19.05
CA ARG A 312 -6.59 -22.02 18.03
C ARG A 312 -8.11 -22.18 18.12
N LEU A 313 -8.80 -21.07 18.35
CA LEU A 313 -10.27 -21.02 18.52
C LEU A 313 -10.98 -20.77 17.19
N ALA A 314 -10.43 -19.87 16.38
CA ALA A 314 -10.98 -19.51 15.07
C ALA A 314 -9.87 -19.24 14.06
N SER A 315 -10.19 -19.44 12.79
CA SER A 315 -9.30 -19.16 11.66
C SER A 315 -10.14 -18.67 10.50
N GLU A 316 -9.77 -17.50 9.97
CA GLU A 316 -10.29 -16.96 8.72
C GLU A 316 -9.08 -16.77 7.79
N VAL A 317 -9.08 -17.49 6.67
CA VAL A 317 -8.01 -17.42 5.68
C VAL A 317 -8.62 -17.22 4.31
N GLN A 318 -8.11 -16.22 3.60
CA GLN A 318 -8.49 -15.89 2.23
C GLN A 318 -7.25 -15.97 1.34
N HIS A 319 -7.42 -16.43 0.12
CA HIS A 319 -6.34 -16.62 -0.83
C HIS A 319 -6.59 -15.87 -2.13
N PHE A 320 -5.50 -15.39 -2.74
CA PHE A 320 -5.50 -14.66 -3.99
C PHE A 320 -4.37 -15.17 -4.88
N PHE A 321 -4.62 -15.27 -6.19
CA PHE A 321 -3.57 -15.64 -7.13
C PHE A 321 -2.53 -14.52 -7.27
N THR A 322 -1.26 -14.91 -7.33
CA THR A 322 -0.15 -14.01 -7.72
C THR A 322 0.30 -14.32 -9.15
N GLU A 323 1.25 -13.53 -9.67
CA GLU A 323 1.86 -13.78 -10.98
C GLU A 323 2.63 -15.10 -11.04
N GLU A 324 3.11 -15.57 -9.89
CA GLU A 324 3.82 -16.82 -9.73
C GLU A 324 2.85 -17.99 -9.61
N VAL A 325 2.94 -18.96 -10.51
CA VAL A 325 1.96 -20.06 -10.68
C VAL A 325 1.73 -20.87 -9.41
N ASN A 326 2.79 -21.07 -8.61
CA ASN A 326 2.75 -21.88 -7.39
C ASN A 326 2.69 -21.04 -6.11
N GLN A 327 2.54 -19.72 -6.22
CA GLN A 327 2.49 -18.81 -5.07
C GLN A 327 1.14 -18.11 -4.98
N PHE A 328 0.58 -18.14 -3.78
CA PHE A 328 -0.69 -17.51 -3.45
C PHE A 328 -0.43 -16.43 -2.40
N ALA A 329 -1.10 -15.30 -2.55
CA ALA A 329 -1.17 -14.31 -1.50
C ALA A 329 -2.28 -14.73 -0.54
N ILE A 330 -1.95 -14.79 0.74
CA ILE A 330 -2.86 -15.21 1.78
C ILE A 330 -3.09 -14.03 2.72
N GLN A 331 -4.35 -13.71 2.99
CA GLN A 331 -4.74 -12.87 4.10
C GLN A 331 -5.30 -13.76 5.21
N PHE A 332 -4.89 -13.52 6.45
CA PHE A 332 -5.33 -14.36 7.56
C PHE A 332 -5.70 -13.55 8.81
N THR A 333 -6.65 -14.10 9.54
CA THR A 333 -6.97 -13.79 10.94
C THR A 333 -7.07 -15.10 11.69
N GLN A 334 -6.26 -15.29 12.74
CA GLN A 334 -6.35 -16.46 13.61
C GLN A 334 -6.54 -16.03 15.06
N GLU A 335 -7.47 -16.65 15.75
CA GLU A 335 -7.74 -16.41 17.16
C GLU A 335 -7.26 -17.58 18.01
N PHE A 336 -6.62 -17.26 19.12
CA PHE A 336 -6.05 -18.21 20.06
C PHE A 336 -6.49 -17.88 21.49
N GLU A 337 -6.64 -18.92 22.31
CA GLU A 337 -6.76 -18.77 23.75
C GLU A 337 -5.44 -18.30 24.36
N LEU A 338 -5.50 -17.52 25.45
CA LEU A 338 -4.39 -17.33 26.38
C LEU A 338 -4.63 -18.18 27.63
N VAL A 339 -3.91 -19.30 27.75
CA VAL A 339 -4.16 -20.36 28.75
C VAL A 339 -4.15 -19.84 30.20
N GLU A 340 -3.18 -18.97 30.50
CA GLU A 340 -3.02 -18.41 31.86
C GLU A 340 -3.81 -17.11 32.06
N GLY A 341 -4.57 -16.67 31.05
CA GLY A 341 -5.15 -15.34 31.00
C GLY A 341 -4.15 -14.28 30.52
N TYR A 342 -4.57 -13.02 30.62
CA TYR A 342 -3.69 -11.88 30.37
C TYR A 342 -3.36 -11.17 31.69
N LYS A 343 -2.07 -10.93 31.95
CA LYS A 343 -1.60 -10.23 33.15
C LYS A 343 -1.10 -8.82 32.81
N GLU A 344 -1.83 -7.82 33.30
CA GLU A 344 -1.43 -6.43 33.14
C GLU A 344 -0.41 -6.03 34.22
N GLY A 345 0.88 -6.00 33.88
CA GLY A 345 1.97 -5.63 34.80
C GLY A 345 2.09 -6.57 36.00
N LYS A 346 2.19 -6.02 37.22
CA LYS A 346 2.14 -6.80 38.47
C LYS A 346 0.70 -7.06 38.97
N GLY A 347 -0.32 -6.67 38.22
CA GLY A 347 -1.71 -6.57 38.65
C GLY A 347 -2.56 -7.82 38.39
N ARG A 348 -3.85 -7.56 38.19
CA ARG A 348 -4.94 -8.53 38.02
C ARG A 348 -4.72 -9.40 36.77
N ILE A 349 -5.05 -10.68 36.88
CA ILE A 349 -5.14 -11.60 35.75
C ILE A 349 -6.56 -11.55 35.21
N TYR A 350 -6.69 -11.36 33.90
CA TYR A 350 -7.96 -11.35 33.19
C TYR A 350 -8.18 -12.70 32.51
N GLN A 351 -9.34 -13.31 32.78
CA GLN A 351 -9.81 -14.54 32.14
C GLN A 351 -11.32 -14.43 31.84
N PRO A 352 -11.81 -14.98 30.72
CA PRO A 352 -11.01 -15.55 29.63
C PRO A 352 -10.19 -14.46 28.91
N ALA A 353 -9.14 -14.85 28.21
CA ALA A 353 -8.33 -13.94 27.40
C ALA A 353 -7.95 -14.59 26.06
N PHE A 354 -7.84 -13.75 25.04
CA PHE A 354 -7.70 -14.17 23.65
C PHE A 354 -6.65 -13.33 22.94
N VAL A 355 -5.95 -13.96 21.99
CA VAL A 355 -5.06 -13.30 21.05
C VAL A 355 -5.61 -13.46 19.64
N THR A 356 -5.80 -12.35 18.94
CA THR A 356 -6.11 -12.37 17.51
C THR A 356 -4.87 -11.95 16.73
N ALA A 357 -4.29 -12.87 15.98
CA ALA A 357 -3.22 -12.65 15.02
C ALA A 357 -3.82 -12.23 13.67
N LYS A 358 -3.33 -11.13 13.07
CA LYS A 358 -3.76 -10.69 11.73
C LYS A 358 -2.54 -10.38 10.88
N GLY A 359 -2.64 -10.68 9.59
CA GLY A 359 -1.59 -10.35 8.64
C GLY A 359 -1.85 -10.89 7.24
N SER A 360 -0.81 -10.80 6.42
CA SER A 360 -0.77 -11.43 5.10
C SER A 360 0.56 -12.15 4.89
N CYS A 361 0.59 -13.12 4.00
CA CYS A 361 1.79 -13.89 3.69
C CYS A 361 1.74 -14.48 2.27
N ALA A 362 2.87 -15.01 1.81
CA ALA A 362 2.94 -15.87 0.64
C ALA A 362 2.79 -17.33 1.04
N TYR A 363 2.01 -18.10 0.29
CA TYR A 363 1.95 -19.56 0.41
C TYR A 363 2.41 -20.20 -0.90
N CYS A 364 3.43 -21.05 -0.82
CA CYS A 364 3.93 -21.81 -1.97
C CYS A 364 3.40 -23.25 -1.92
N THR A 365 2.67 -23.66 -2.97
CA THR A 365 2.07 -25.00 -3.06
C THR A 365 3.10 -26.10 -3.28
N THR A 366 4.22 -25.79 -3.93
CA THR A 366 5.30 -26.77 -4.22
C THR A 366 6.07 -27.13 -2.96
N THR A 367 6.43 -26.14 -2.14
CA THR A 367 7.21 -26.34 -0.91
C THR A 367 6.32 -26.52 0.32
N ASN A 368 5.02 -26.24 0.21
CA ASN A 368 4.07 -26.21 1.32
C ASN A 368 4.54 -25.31 2.49
N THR A 369 5.06 -24.12 2.15
CA THR A 369 5.62 -23.17 3.11
C THR A 369 4.92 -21.82 3.07
N VAL A 370 4.84 -21.19 4.24
CA VAL A 370 4.46 -19.78 4.40
C VAL A 370 5.72 -18.92 4.50
N THR A 371 5.78 -17.86 3.69
CA THR A 371 6.90 -16.90 3.65
C THR A 371 6.36 -15.47 3.61
N GLU A 372 7.26 -14.48 3.69
CA GLU A 372 6.92 -13.06 3.49
C GLU A 372 5.77 -12.54 4.36
N VAL A 373 5.72 -12.95 5.63
CA VAL A 373 4.65 -12.47 6.52
C VAL A 373 4.77 -10.96 6.72
N THR A 374 3.72 -10.24 6.33
CA THR A 374 3.61 -8.78 6.35
C THR A 374 2.50 -8.31 7.28
N ASN A 375 2.74 -7.16 7.92
CA ASN A 375 1.92 -6.60 9.00
C ASN A 375 1.55 -7.60 10.10
N PRO A 376 2.50 -8.40 10.64
CA PRO A 376 2.17 -9.30 11.72
C PRO A 376 1.82 -8.47 12.97
N GLY A 377 0.53 -8.39 13.27
CA GLY A 377 0.03 -7.76 14.46
C GLY A 377 -0.75 -8.75 15.29
N TYR A 378 -0.81 -8.49 16.60
CA TYR A 378 -1.75 -9.16 17.46
C TYR A 378 -2.52 -8.18 18.33
N SER A 379 -3.76 -8.54 18.60
CA SER A 379 -4.61 -7.84 19.55
C SER A 379 -4.96 -8.79 20.68
N ILE A 380 -4.88 -8.30 21.91
CA ILE A 380 -5.26 -9.05 23.12
C ILE A 380 -6.63 -8.57 23.56
N TYR A 381 -7.54 -9.52 23.75
CA TYR A 381 -8.89 -9.30 24.23
C TYR A 381 -9.10 -10.06 25.54
N VAL A 382 -9.95 -9.54 26.41
CA VAL A 382 -10.29 -10.17 27.69
C VAL A 382 -11.79 -10.15 27.95
N GLY A 383 -12.27 -11.09 28.74
CA GLY A 383 -13.70 -11.24 29.06
C GLY A 383 -14.49 -11.89 27.94
N GLU A 384 -15.66 -12.43 28.28
CA GLU A 384 -16.60 -13.03 27.31
C GLU A 384 -17.07 -12.02 26.25
N ASP A 385 -17.09 -10.73 26.59
CA ASP A 385 -17.40 -9.62 25.69
C ASP A 385 -16.25 -9.24 24.75
N LYS A 386 -15.10 -9.92 24.85
CA LYS A 386 -13.88 -9.67 24.07
C LYS A 386 -13.51 -8.19 24.05
N ARG A 387 -13.34 -7.61 25.23
CA ARG A 387 -12.87 -6.22 25.37
C ARG A 387 -11.40 -6.11 24.96
N LEU A 388 -11.09 -5.27 23.97
CA LEU A 388 -9.72 -5.01 23.52
C LEU A 388 -8.90 -4.36 24.64
N ILE A 389 -7.75 -4.94 24.97
CA ILE A 389 -6.82 -4.40 25.95
C ILE A 389 -5.63 -3.73 25.27
N THR A 390 -4.99 -4.44 24.35
CA THR A 390 -3.84 -3.92 23.63
C THR A 390 -3.83 -4.44 22.20
N SER A 391 -3.27 -3.63 21.31
CA SER A 391 -3.02 -4.01 19.93
C SER A 391 -1.60 -3.64 19.57
N ILE A 392 -0.84 -4.63 19.16
CA ILE A 392 0.56 -4.50 18.77
C ILE A 392 0.62 -4.79 17.30
N SER A 393 1.00 -3.79 16.53
CA SER A 393 1.43 -4.01 15.16
C SER A 393 2.95 -4.13 15.18
N HIS A 394 3.49 -5.30 14.86
CA HIS A 394 4.92 -5.37 14.54
C HIS A 394 5.06 -4.80 13.14
N PHE A 395 5.27 -3.49 13.07
CA PHE A 395 6.03 -2.97 11.94
C PHE A 395 7.44 -3.55 12.12
N ARG A 396 7.70 -4.75 11.57
CA ARG A 396 9.04 -5.34 11.53
C ARG A 396 9.91 -4.52 10.56
N GLY A 397 10.15 -3.27 10.88
CA GLY A 397 11.48 -2.70 10.81
C GLY A 397 12.18 -3.05 12.11
N PHE A 398 12.52 -4.33 12.30
CA PHE A 398 13.32 -4.89 13.40
C PHE A 398 13.11 -4.23 14.79
N SER A 399 12.06 -4.62 15.52
CA SER A 399 12.13 -4.55 16.99
C SER A 399 12.67 -5.88 17.50
N MET A 400 13.97 -5.95 17.79
CA MET A 400 14.45 -6.92 18.76
C MET A 400 14.19 -6.31 20.14
N GLY A 401 13.30 -6.95 20.90
CA GLY A 401 13.19 -6.70 22.32
C GLY A 401 14.53 -7.05 22.96
N PHE A 402 15.09 -6.09 23.69
CA PHE A 402 16.06 -6.33 24.74
C PHE A 402 15.34 -6.17 26.08
#